data_AF-A0A080ZHA6-F1
#
_entry.id   AF-A0A080ZHA6-F1
#
_cell.length_a   1.000
_cell.length_b   1.000
_cell.length_c   1.000
_cell.angle_alpha   90.00
_cell.angle_beta   90.00
_cell.angle_gamma   90.00
#
_symmetry.space_group_name_H-M   'P 1'
#
loop_
_entity.id
_entity.type
_entity.pdbx_description
1 polymer ?
#
loop_
_entity_poly.entity_id
_entity_poly.type
_entity_poly.pdbx_seq_one_letter_code
_entity_poly.pdbx_strand_id
1 'polypeptide(L)'
;MPESRSMASSSRLGSASIAARTSSKLSLWHSAIQDLLQRGTWAQAMRVQRMLIRNAIGSIACAWAANTCYSTGNIFSSKSSRDQSRYELIVANVVWCGVLYAITIVLAHVPAMLTQRFISLPRRRPTILYCVKELAWGSGPWLTAAVLLMFGLGELIAWLSQSYGISKFKLEFYGIIICNHIMNTSVILTARKIYFQKTREGKDRLDRRRQKRKTPVIAIGFLMNSRVSPMPSDIVPMYISPSFWRGYVNSAISCLPVFLAGGYVQLLSQMRIAEQSSIVVACFMTLSTLAKLVLQESAKHLVIKKRIRSIRVMCILVAVPTVLIDTQARIVLLGMQDTDLAAAGIFGMAILEIFVRVGKAFAVTYSIRRRQGYVREYTKPPVQVQSPGRASRASIQQSVTDRRCSSVVTKQIGFELWRHQRQAYHTAELNADMYAEYIAIGCSASILFFYSNHPHYSLLRPLDASMSESEVAARKMSQLYKLLLQVVVEIVVDYTSIVLEITAGIEFDQIKGLGSFLAALFGTTAVINIIISAMMFLD
;
A
#
# COMPACT_ATOMS: atom_id res chain seq x y z
N MET A 1 -11.76 -71.08 -19.62
CA MET A 1 -11.03 -70.01 -18.92
C MET A 1 -10.48 -69.02 -19.95
N PRO A 2 -11.01 -67.78 -20.02
CA PRO A 2 -10.28 -66.68 -20.62
C PRO A 2 -10.26 -65.44 -19.70
N GLU A 3 -9.09 -65.08 -19.20
CA GLU A 3 -8.76 -63.74 -18.70
C GLU A 3 -7.66 -63.17 -19.59
N SER A 4 -7.87 -61.98 -20.16
CA SER A 4 -6.84 -60.97 -20.49
C SER A 4 -7.29 -59.96 -21.55
N ARG A 5 -8.23 -59.05 -21.22
CA ARG A 5 -8.42 -57.78 -21.96
C ARG A 5 -8.91 -56.67 -21.03
N SER A 6 -8.07 -56.21 -20.10
CA SER A 6 -8.36 -55.00 -19.31
C SER A 6 -7.09 -54.39 -18.72
N MET A 7 -6.20 -53.82 -19.54
CA MET A 7 -5.18 -52.87 -19.05
C MET A 7 -4.78 -51.75 -20.04
N ALA A 8 -5.32 -51.70 -21.25
CA ALA A 8 -4.89 -50.72 -22.27
C ALA A 8 -5.69 -49.39 -22.30
N SER A 9 -6.75 -49.22 -21.51
CA SER A 9 -7.60 -48.02 -21.56
C SER A 9 -7.22 -46.91 -20.55
N SER A 10 -6.53 -47.27 -19.46
CA SER A 10 -6.14 -46.32 -18.40
C SER A 10 -4.99 -45.39 -18.82
N SER A 11 -4.03 -45.89 -19.61
CA SER A 11 -2.87 -45.10 -20.08
C SER A 11 -3.22 -44.08 -21.17
N ARG A 12 -4.26 -44.33 -21.99
CA ARG A 12 -4.69 -43.41 -23.05
C ARG A 12 -5.45 -42.19 -22.52
N LEU A 13 -6.22 -42.31 -21.43
CA LEU A 13 -6.87 -41.16 -20.79
C LEU A 13 -5.87 -40.22 -20.10
N GLY A 14 -4.84 -40.78 -19.46
CA GLY A 14 -3.73 -39.99 -18.89
C GLY A 14 -2.98 -39.20 -19.96
N SER A 15 -2.61 -39.85 -21.06
CA SER A 15 -1.86 -39.23 -22.17
C SER A 15 -2.69 -38.18 -22.93
N ALA A 16 -3.99 -38.40 -23.16
CA ALA A 16 -4.88 -37.41 -23.77
C ALA A 16 -5.10 -36.16 -22.88
N SER A 17 -5.17 -36.33 -21.55
CA SER A 17 -5.28 -35.21 -20.62
C SER A 17 -4.00 -34.37 -20.55
N ILE A 18 -2.83 -35.02 -20.68
CA ILE A 18 -1.52 -34.36 -20.72
C ILE A 18 -1.35 -33.65 -22.07
N ALA A 19 -1.65 -34.31 -23.20
CA ALA A 19 -1.60 -33.72 -24.54
C ALA A 19 -2.55 -32.53 -24.71
N ALA A 20 -3.77 -32.60 -24.15
CA ALA A 20 -4.69 -31.46 -24.10
C ALA A 20 -4.15 -30.31 -23.22
N ARG A 21 -3.43 -30.63 -22.13
CA ARG A 21 -2.73 -29.65 -21.29
C ARG A 21 -1.54 -29.01 -22.01
N THR A 22 -0.79 -29.73 -22.84
CA THR A 22 0.32 -29.17 -23.64
C THR A 22 -0.20 -28.38 -24.84
N SER A 23 -1.23 -28.85 -25.53
CA SER A 23 -1.90 -28.14 -26.64
C SER A 23 -2.54 -26.82 -26.20
N SER A 24 -3.20 -26.80 -25.03
CA SER A 24 -3.75 -25.55 -24.46
C SER A 24 -2.68 -24.59 -23.96
N LYS A 25 -1.47 -25.06 -23.63
CA LYS A 25 -0.31 -24.19 -23.33
C LYS A 25 0.31 -23.62 -24.62
N LEU A 26 0.49 -24.44 -25.67
CA LEU A 26 1.12 -24.03 -26.92
C LEU A 26 0.29 -23.00 -27.70
N SER A 27 -1.03 -23.17 -27.72
CA SER A 27 -1.96 -22.19 -28.29
C SER A 27 -1.99 -20.86 -27.52
N LEU A 28 -1.73 -20.91 -26.21
CA LEU A 28 -1.61 -19.73 -25.35
C LEU A 28 -0.35 -18.92 -25.67
N TRP A 29 0.77 -19.60 -25.92
CA TRP A 29 2.00 -18.96 -26.39
C TRP A 29 1.84 -18.34 -27.78
N HIS A 30 1.16 -19.03 -28.70
CA HIS A 30 0.92 -18.47 -30.05
C HIS A 30 0.03 -17.22 -30.01
N SER A 31 -1.06 -17.22 -29.23
CA SER A 31 -1.90 -16.02 -29.10
C SER A 31 -1.16 -14.89 -28.37
N ALA A 32 -0.39 -15.22 -27.33
CA ALA A 32 0.42 -14.24 -26.61
C ALA A 32 1.49 -13.60 -27.50
N ILE A 33 2.15 -14.36 -28.38
CA ILE A 33 3.12 -13.81 -29.34
C ILE A 33 2.42 -12.88 -30.35
N GLN A 34 1.22 -13.24 -30.83
CA GLN A 34 0.45 -12.37 -31.73
C GLN A 34 0.00 -11.07 -31.03
N ASP A 35 -0.45 -11.14 -29.78
CA ASP A 35 -0.87 -9.96 -29.00
C ASP A 35 0.31 -9.08 -28.59
N LEU A 36 1.50 -9.66 -28.36
CA LEU A 36 2.75 -8.94 -28.11
C LEU A 36 3.14 -8.08 -29.32
N LEU A 37 2.87 -8.55 -30.54
CA LEU A 37 3.17 -7.81 -31.77
C LEU A 37 2.15 -6.69 -32.08
N GLN A 38 1.04 -6.61 -31.35
CA GLN A 38 0.04 -5.57 -31.56
C GLN A 38 0.50 -4.23 -30.98
N ARG A 39 0.61 -3.20 -31.83
CA ARG A 39 0.93 -1.81 -31.43
C ARG A 39 0.00 -1.25 -30.34
N GLY A 40 -1.23 -1.75 -30.25
CA GLY A 40 -2.21 -1.34 -29.23
C GLY A 40 -1.75 -1.65 -27.79
N THR A 41 -1.11 -2.80 -27.58
CA THR A 41 -0.59 -3.27 -26.28
C THR A 41 0.48 -2.33 -25.74
N TRP A 42 1.47 -2.00 -26.57
CA TRP A 42 2.57 -1.10 -26.23
C TRP A 42 2.09 0.31 -25.89
N ALA A 43 1.12 0.84 -26.66
CA ALA A 43 0.52 2.15 -26.42
C ALA A 43 -0.35 2.19 -25.16
N GLN A 44 -0.98 1.07 -24.77
CA GLN A 44 -1.71 0.95 -23.52
C GLN A 44 -0.74 0.92 -22.33
N ALA A 45 0.33 0.11 -22.42
CA ALA A 45 1.37 0.06 -21.39
C ALA A 45 2.00 1.44 -21.14
N MET A 46 2.32 2.18 -22.21
CA MET A 46 2.89 3.55 -22.08
C MET A 46 1.93 4.50 -21.34
N ARG A 47 0.62 4.36 -21.56
CA ARG A 47 -0.39 5.18 -20.87
C ARG A 47 -0.44 4.86 -19.38
N VAL A 48 -0.35 3.59 -19.00
CA VAL A 48 -0.30 3.15 -17.60
C VAL A 48 0.96 3.69 -16.94
N GLN A 49 2.13 3.46 -17.54
CA GLN A 49 3.41 3.90 -16.97
C GLN A 49 3.50 5.42 -16.83
N ARG A 50 3.09 6.20 -17.84
CA ARG A 50 3.06 7.66 -17.74
C ARG A 50 2.16 8.14 -16.60
N MET A 51 1.03 7.47 -16.36
CA MET A 51 0.14 7.79 -15.24
C MET A 51 0.81 7.51 -13.90
N LEU A 52 1.51 6.37 -13.78
CA LEU A 52 2.25 5.99 -12.57
C LEU A 52 3.35 7.00 -12.24
N ILE A 53 4.24 7.29 -13.20
CA ILE A 53 5.35 8.25 -13.02
C ILE A 53 4.81 9.62 -12.61
N ARG A 54 3.80 10.14 -13.32
CA ARG A 54 3.20 11.45 -13.02
C ARG A 54 2.66 11.52 -11.59
N ASN A 55 2.02 10.45 -11.13
CA ASN A 55 1.42 10.40 -9.81
C ASN A 55 2.50 10.18 -8.71
N ALA A 56 3.59 9.47 -9.01
CA ALA A 56 4.70 9.27 -8.08
C ALA A 56 5.51 10.57 -7.81
N ILE A 57 5.63 11.45 -8.81
CA ILE A 57 6.35 12.74 -8.69
C ILE A 57 5.88 13.55 -7.47
N GLY A 58 4.57 13.60 -7.20
CA GLY A 58 4.04 14.32 -6.05
C GLY A 58 4.55 13.77 -4.71
N SER A 59 4.63 12.45 -4.57
CA SER A 59 5.15 11.81 -3.36
C SER A 59 6.67 11.97 -3.22
N ILE A 60 7.39 11.94 -4.34
CA ILE A 60 8.83 12.27 -4.35
C ILE A 60 9.04 13.71 -3.89
N ALA A 61 8.27 14.67 -4.40
CA ALA A 61 8.34 16.06 -3.95
C ALA A 61 8.07 16.20 -2.43
N CYS A 62 7.13 15.44 -1.88
CA CYS A 62 6.91 15.39 -0.43
C CYS A 62 8.15 14.90 0.34
N ALA A 63 8.84 13.86 -0.15
CA ALA A 63 10.06 13.36 0.47
C ALA A 63 11.18 14.42 0.46
N TRP A 64 11.37 15.10 -0.67
CA TRP A 64 12.35 16.16 -0.80
C TRP A 64 12.04 17.37 0.08
N ALA A 65 10.78 17.79 0.16
CA ALA A 65 10.35 18.85 1.07
C ALA A 65 10.60 18.47 2.54
N ALA A 66 10.26 17.24 2.94
CA ALA A 66 10.49 16.75 4.30
C ALA A 66 11.99 16.74 4.64
N ASN A 67 12.84 16.18 3.78
CA ASN A 67 14.29 16.19 4.01
C ASN A 67 14.87 17.60 4.00
N THR A 68 14.33 18.52 3.18
CA THR A 68 14.74 19.93 3.22
C THR A 68 14.49 20.52 4.61
N CYS A 69 13.31 20.30 5.20
CA CYS A 69 13.03 20.72 6.57
C CYS A 69 14.05 20.14 7.57
N TYR A 70 14.27 18.83 7.55
CA TYR A 70 15.28 18.20 8.43
C TYR A 70 16.69 18.76 8.22
N SER A 71 17.08 19.04 6.97
CA SER A 71 18.40 19.58 6.64
C SER A 71 18.63 21.01 7.15
N THR A 72 17.58 21.75 7.51
CA THR A 72 17.75 23.07 8.15
C THR A 72 18.13 22.98 9.63
N GLY A 73 17.88 21.83 10.29
CA GLY A 73 18.12 21.67 11.72
C GLY A 73 17.33 22.68 12.56
N ASN A 74 17.94 23.19 13.62
CA ASN A 74 17.39 24.23 14.49
C ASN A 74 17.47 25.61 13.81
N ILE A 75 16.36 26.07 13.21
CA ILE A 75 16.26 27.36 12.54
C ILE A 75 16.59 28.54 13.48
N PHE A 76 16.31 28.42 14.78
CA PHE A 76 16.54 29.50 15.74
C PHE A 76 18.01 29.63 16.16
N SER A 77 18.84 28.62 15.90
CA SER A 77 20.26 28.65 16.26
C SER A 77 21.09 29.58 15.39
N SER A 78 20.57 30.03 14.24
CA SER A 78 21.30 30.74 13.18
C SER A 78 22.52 29.99 12.62
N LYS A 79 22.74 28.73 13.03
CA LYS A 79 23.80 27.85 12.54
C LYS A 79 23.26 26.91 11.47
N SER A 80 24.12 26.51 10.54
CA SER A 80 23.83 25.39 9.64
C SER A 80 23.62 24.10 10.44
N SER A 81 22.74 23.21 9.99
CA SER A 81 22.51 21.90 10.63
C SER A 81 23.78 21.08 10.82
N ARG A 82 24.77 21.31 9.96
CA ARG A 82 26.10 20.66 10.01
C ARG A 82 26.92 21.13 11.22
N ASP A 83 26.76 22.38 11.63
CA ASP A 83 27.54 23.02 12.70
C ASP A 83 26.80 23.00 14.04
N GLN A 84 25.55 22.55 14.03
CA GLN A 84 24.75 22.35 15.23
C GLN A 84 25.27 21.16 16.04
N SER A 85 25.18 21.28 17.36
CA SER A 85 25.47 20.18 18.26
C SER A 85 24.47 19.04 18.07
N ARG A 86 24.86 17.83 18.46
CA ARG A 86 23.96 16.67 18.45
C ARG A 86 22.68 16.91 19.24
N TYR A 87 22.78 17.60 20.38
CA TYR A 87 21.65 17.99 21.20
C TYR A 87 20.66 18.87 20.42
N GLU A 88 21.16 19.97 19.84
CA GLU A 88 20.36 20.90 19.02
C GLU A 88 19.67 20.17 17.86
N LEU A 89 20.36 19.22 17.23
CA LEU A 89 19.85 18.47 16.10
C LEU A 89 18.78 17.43 16.49
N ILE A 90 18.93 16.75 17.64
CA ILE A 90 17.89 15.85 18.17
C ILE A 90 16.60 16.64 18.42
N VAL A 91 16.69 17.75 19.14
CA VAL A 91 15.54 18.61 19.44
C VAL A 91 14.91 19.14 18.15
N ALA A 92 15.71 19.63 17.20
CA ALA A 92 15.20 20.09 15.91
C ALA A 92 14.48 18.98 15.13
N ASN A 93 15.06 17.77 15.08
CA ASN A 93 14.46 16.64 14.38
C ASN A 93 13.14 16.18 15.02
N VAL A 94 13.03 16.26 16.35
CA VAL A 94 11.78 16.01 17.09
C VAL A 94 10.70 17.02 16.68
N VAL A 95 11.05 18.30 16.65
CA VAL A 95 10.12 19.38 16.25
C VAL A 95 9.68 19.21 14.80
N TRP A 96 10.62 18.98 13.89
CA TRP A 96 10.31 18.74 12.48
C TRP A 96 9.44 17.50 12.29
N CYS A 97 9.69 16.43 13.05
CA CYS A 97 8.82 15.26 13.03
C CYS A 97 7.38 15.63 13.41
N GLY A 98 7.20 16.36 14.52
CA GLY A 98 5.89 16.78 14.99
C GLY A 98 5.14 17.63 13.96
N VAL A 99 5.82 18.66 13.41
CA VAL A 99 5.24 19.58 12.42
C VAL A 99 4.90 18.86 11.12
N LEU A 100 5.83 18.10 10.55
CA LEU A 100 5.64 17.39 9.28
C LEU A 100 4.56 16.32 9.42
N TYR A 101 4.54 15.58 10.53
CA TYR A 101 3.52 14.57 10.77
C TYR A 101 2.13 15.20 10.93
N ALA A 102 2.01 16.30 11.68
CA ALA A 102 0.76 17.05 11.83
C ALA A 102 0.20 17.54 10.48
N ILE A 103 1.04 18.16 9.65
CA ILE A 103 0.66 18.60 8.29
C ILE A 103 0.20 17.39 7.47
N THR A 104 1.00 16.34 7.46
CA THR A 104 0.76 15.15 6.64
C THR A 104 -0.53 14.43 7.01
N ILE A 105 -0.79 14.22 8.31
CA ILE A 105 -1.99 13.49 8.75
C ILE A 105 -3.28 14.29 8.47
N VAL A 106 -3.22 15.62 8.56
CA VAL A 106 -4.33 16.51 8.18
C VAL A 106 -4.57 16.40 6.68
N LEU A 107 -3.53 16.56 5.85
CA LEU A 107 -3.64 16.46 4.39
C LEU A 107 -4.11 15.07 3.93
N ALA A 108 -3.70 14.00 4.60
CA ALA A 108 -4.10 12.63 4.27
C ALA A 108 -5.61 12.41 4.35
N HIS A 109 -6.31 13.15 5.22
CA HIS A 109 -7.76 13.05 5.40
C HIS A 109 -8.55 13.96 4.45
N VAL A 110 -7.91 14.97 3.84
CA VAL A 110 -8.57 15.94 2.96
C VAL A 110 -9.26 15.27 1.77
N PRO A 111 -8.63 14.34 1.01
CA PRO A 111 -9.31 13.68 -0.12
C PRO A 111 -10.62 12.99 0.25
N ALA A 112 -10.67 12.36 1.43
CA ALA A 112 -11.87 11.69 1.91
C ALA A 112 -12.98 12.68 2.30
N MET A 113 -12.62 13.88 2.75
CA MET A 113 -13.55 14.96 3.08
C MET A 113 -14.05 15.69 1.82
N LEU A 114 -13.22 15.86 0.80
CA LEU A 114 -13.59 16.52 -0.46
C LEU A 114 -14.71 15.79 -1.21
N THR A 115 -14.83 14.47 -1.01
CA THR A 115 -15.92 13.68 -1.62
C THR A 115 -17.26 13.85 -0.89
N GLN A 116 -17.28 14.48 0.29
CA GLN A 116 -18.49 14.60 1.12
C GLN A 116 -19.30 15.85 0.79
N ARG A 117 -20.62 15.78 1.00
CA ARG A 117 -21.51 16.94 0.92
C ARG A 117 -21.73 17.56 2.29
N PHE A 118 -21.13 18.72 2.51
CA PHE A 118 -21.28 19.49 3.75
C PHE A 118 -22.64 20.18 3.83
N ILE A 119 -23.21 20.23 5.04
CA ILE A 119 -24.52 20.88 5.29
C ILE A 119 -24.38 22.40 5.15
N SER A 120 -23.25 22.97 5.60
CA SER A 120 -22.93 24.40 5.48
C SER A 120 -22.73 24.87 4.03
N LEU A 121 -22.50 23.95 3.09
CA LEU A 121 -22.26 24.23 1.68
C LEU A 121 -23.27 23.47 0.80
N PRO A 122 -24.56 23.85 0.81
CA PRO A 122 -25.61 23.06 0.16
C PRO A 122 -25.51 23.01 -1.37
N ARG A 123 -24.87 24.00 -2.00
CA ARG A 123 -24.76 24.13 -3.47
C ARG A 123 -23.32 24.07 -4.01
N ARG A 124 -22.30 23.99 -3.17
CA ARG A 124 -20.88 24.01 -3.58
C ARG A 124 -20.13 22.81 -3.00
N ARG A 125 -19.17 22.27 -3.77
CA ARG A 125 -18.22 21.29 -3.23
C ARG A 125 -17.26 21.98 -2.24
N PRO A 126 -16.85 21.31 -1.16
CA PRO A 126 -15.88 21.87 -0.23
C PRO A 126 -14.54 22.10 -0.94
N THR A 127 -13.87 23.20 -0.62
CA THR A 127 -12.51 23.48 -1.11
C THR A 127 -11.47 22.77 -0.23
N ILE A 128 -10.26 22.55 -0.76
CA ILE A 128 -9.13 21.98 0.00
C ILE A 128 -8.89 22.79 1.28
N LEU A 129 -8.79 24.12 1.13
CA LEU A 129 -8.54 25.02 2.25
C LEU A 129 -9.63 24.94 3.32
N TYR A 130 -10.90 24.81 2.93
CA TYR A 130 -12.01 24.64 3.87
C TYR A 130 -11.86 23.34 4.67
N CYS A 131 -11.57 22.21 4.01
CA CYS A 131 -11.36 20.93 4.68
C CYS A 131 -10.15 20.96 5.63
N VAL A 132 -9.03 21.54 5.19
CA VAL A 132 -7.82 21.70 6.02
C VAL A 132 -8.12 22.55 7.25
N LYS A 133 -8.74 23.72 7.07
CA LYS A 133 -9.09 24.62 8.17
C LYS A 133 -9.99 23.93 9.19
N GLU A 134 -11.04 23.26 8.73
CA GLU A 134 -11.99 22.54 9.58
C GLU A 134 -11.32 21.43 10.40
N LEU A 135 -10.44 20.65 9.77
CA LEU A 135 -9.76 19.55 10.43
C LEU A 135 -8.69 20.06 11.40
N ALA A 136 -7.88 21.04 10.99
CA ALA A 136 -6.83 21.65 11.80
C ALA A 136 -7.40 22.37 13.02
N TRP A 137 -8.47 23.15 12.87
CA TRP A 137 -9.12 23.80 14.01
C TRP A 137 -9.77 22.81 14.97
N GLY A 138 -10.43 21.77 14.44
CA GLY A 138 -11.08 20.76 15.28
C GLY A 138 -10.10 19.90 16.08
N SER A 139 -8.89 19.67 15.55
CA SER A 139 -7.84 18.88 16.20
C SER A 139 -6.75 19.72 16.88
N GLY A 140 -6.75 21.04 16.67
CA GLY A 140 -5.70 21.97 17.07
C GLY A 140 -5.22 21.87 18.52
N PRO A 141 -6.11 21.80 19.52
CA PRO A 141 -5.69 21.66 20.92
C PRO A 141 -4.86 20.40 21.18
N TRP A 142 -5.25 19.27 20.60
CA TRP A 142 -4.54 18.00 20.75
C TRP A 142 -3.26 17.95 19.92
N LEU A 143 -3.25 18.54 18.72
CA LEU A 143 -2.05 18.69 17.92
C LEU A 143 -1.00 19.54 18.66
N THR A 144 -1.42 20.67 19.22
CA THR A 144 -0.54 21.57 19.97
C THR A 144 0.00 20.86 21.23
N ALA A 145 -0.88 20.21 22.00
CA ALA A 145 -0.47 19.45 23.18
C ALA A 145 0.52 18.31 22.83
N ALA A 146 0.30 17.61 21.72
CA ALA A 146 1.21 16.54 21.27
C ALA A 146 2.57 17.09 20.83
N VAL A 147 2.62 18.22 20.13
CA VAL A 147 3.89 18.87 19.73
C VAL A 147 4.64 19.40 20.96
N LEU A 148 3.95 20.01 21.93
CA LEU A 148 4.57 20.44 23.19
C LEU A 148 5.12 19.25 24.00
N LEU A 149 4.37 18.15 24.05
CA LEU A 149 4.82 16.91 24.68
C LEU A 149 6.05 16.32 23.98
N MET A 150 6.06 16.32 22.65
CA MET A 150 7.24 15.90 21.88
C MET A 150 8.45 16.77 22.19
N PHE A 151 8.28 18.09 22.24
CA PHE A 151 9.37 18.99 22.56
C PHE A 151 9.96 18.69 23.94
N GLY A 152 9.11 18.60 24.98
CA GLY A 152 9.57 18.26 26.33
C GLY A 152 10.22 16.87 26.43
N LEU A 153 9.66 15.88 25.74
CA LEU A 153 10.24 14.53 25.68
C LEU A 153 11.57 14.50 24.90
N GLY A 154 11.67 15.27 23.82
CA GLY A 154 12.87 15.41 23.00
C GLY A 154 14.02 16.05 23.78
N GLU A 155 13.75 17.14 24.49
CA GLU A 155 14.70 17.80 25.40
C GLU A 155 15.18 16.83 26.51
N LEU A 156 14.25 16.14 27.17
CA LEU A 156 14.58 15.16 28.21
C LEU A 156 15.45 14.01 27.67
N ILE A 157 15.10 13.45 26.51
CA ILE A 157 15.86 12.36 25.89
C ILE A 157 17.23 12.87 25.41
N ALA A 158 17.32 14.06 24.82
CA ALA A 158 18.58 14.65 24.40
C ALA A 158 19.52 14.86 25.60
N TRP A 159 18.99 15.35 26.72
CA TRP A 159 19.73 15.49 27.97
C TRP A 159 20.20 14.13 28.51
N LEU A 160 19.29 13.14 28.63
CA LEU A 160 19.66 11.79 29.09
C LEU A 160 20.68 11.11 28.17
N SER A 161 20.56 11.32 26.86
CA SER A 161 21.48 10.81 25.85
C SER A 161 22.89 11.35 26.04
N GLN A 162 22.99 12.64 26.36
CA GLN A 162 24.26 13.31 26.67
C GLN A 162 24.84 12.85 28.02
N SER A 163 24.01 12.70 29.06
CA SER A 163 24.45 12.37 30.42
C SER A 163 24.78 10.89 30.63
N TYR A 164 24.06 9.97 30.00
CA TYR A 164 24.12 8.52 30.29
C TYR A 164 24.41 7.65 29.05
N GLY A 165 24.61 8.23 27.86
CA GLY A 165 24.99 7.47 26.67
C GLY A 165 23.89 6.54 26.11
N ILE A 166 22.61 6.77 26.44
CA ILE A 166 21.49 5.89 26.05
C ILE A 166 21.09 5.98 24.56
N SER A 167 21.79 6.79 23.76
CA SER A 167 21.54 6.98 22.32
C SER A 167 21.46 5.71 21.46
N LYS A 168 22.09 4.61 21.88
CA LYS A 168 22.07 3.34 21.14
C LYS A 168 20.66 2.74 21.01
N PHE A 169 19.77 3.06 21.95
CA PHE A 169 18.40 2.54 21.99
C PHE A 169 17.42 3.33 21.12
N LYS A 170 17.82 4.48 20.55
CA LYS A 170 16.98 5.35 19.72
C LYS A 170 15.62 5.67 20.36
N LEU A 171 15.63 5.94 21.67
CA LEU A 171 14.41 6.17 22.46
C LEU A 171 13.63 7.39 21.96
N GLU A 172 14.33 8.38 21.39
CA GLU A 172 13.77 9.56 20.75
C GLU A 172 12.74 9.17 19.68
N PHE A 173 13.07 8.22 18.81
CA PHE A 173 12.19 7.77 17.74
C PHE A 173 10.93 7.09 18.30
N TYR A 174 11.09 6.16 19.25
CA TYR A 174 9.97 5.41 19.80
C TYR A 174 9.04 6.29 20.65
N GLY A 175 9.60 7.23 21.43
CA GLY A 175 8.83 8.22 22.17
C GLY A 175 8.02 9.15 21.25
N ILE A 176 8.62 9.57 20.13
CA ILE A 176 7.92 10.37 19.12
C ILE A 176 6.78 9.58 18.46
N ILE A 177 6.93 8.28 18.17
CA ILE A 177 5.82 7.49 17.60
C ILE A 177 4.59 7.51 18.52
N ILE A 178 4.81 7.37 19.83
CA ILE A 178 3.73 7.41 20.82
C ILE A 178 3.03 8.77 20.77
N CYS A 179 3.79 9.86 20.67
CA CYS A 179 3.22 11.21 20.55
C CYS A 179 2.52 11.43 19.19
N ASN A 180 3.05 10.87 18.08
CA ASN A 180 2.42 10.88 16.76
C ASN A 180 1.07 10.14 16.80
N HIS A 181 0.94 9.09 17.61
CA HIS A 181 -0.31 8.39 17.80
C HIS A 181 -1.40 9.26 18.45
N ILE A 182 -1.02 10.18 19.35
CA ILE A 182 -1.93 11.20 19.90
C ILE A 182 -2.47 12.07 18.76
N MET A 183 -1.59 12.57 17.89
CA MET A 183 -1.98 13.39 16.74
C MET A 183 -2.90 12.61 15.78
N ASN A 184 -2.52 11.39 15.41
CA ASN A 184 -3.33 10.54 14.54
C ASN A 184 -4.72 10.28 15.12
N THR A 185 -4.78 9.92 16.40
CA THR A 185 -6.05 9.70 17.12
C THR A 185 -6.91 10.95 17.11
N SER A 186 -6.32 12.13 17.38
CA SER A 186 -7.04 13.41 17.41
C SER A 186 -7.68 13.75 16.06
N VAL A 187 -6.94 13.56 14.96
CA VAL A 187 -7.39 13.86 13.60
C VAL A 187 -8.47 12.85 13.17
N ILE A 188 -8.31 11.56 13.47
CA ILE A 188 -9.32 10.54 13.17
C ILE A 188 -10.63 10.83 13.92
N LEU A 189 -10.58 11.15 15.21
CA LEU A 189 -11.77 11.46 16.01
C LEU A 189 -12.45 12.74 15.49
N THR A 190 -11.65 13.76 15.16
CA THR A 190 -12.15 15.02 14.59
C THR A 190 -12.81 14.79 13.23
N ALA A 191 -12.16 14.05 12.32
CA ALA A 191 -12.72 13.71 11.01
C ALA A 191 -14.03 12.94 11.14
N ARG A 192 -14.14 12.00 12.09
CA ARG A 192 -15.41 11.30 12.38
C ARG A 192 -16.48 12.24 12.91
N LYS A 193 -16.13 13.15 13.82
CA LYS A 193 -17.05 14.17 14.34
C LYS A 193 -17.58 15.06 13.21
N ILE A 194 -16.69 15.56 12.36
CA ILE A 194 -17.04 16.38 11.18
C ILE A 194 -17.95 15.58 10.24
N TYR A 195 -17.62 14.32 9.96
CA TYR A 195 -18.44 13.45 9.11
C TYR A 195 -19.88 13.35 9.63
N PHE A 196 -20.08 12.95 10.89
CA PHE A 196 -21.43 12.73 11.43
C PHE A 196 -22.21 14.03 11.70
N GLN A 197 -21.54 15.12 12.07
CA GLN A 197 -22.22 16.35 12.47
C GLN A 197 -22.38 17.36 11.33
N LYS A 198 -21.41 17.44 10.40
CA LYS A 198 -21.35 18.49 9.38
C LYS A 198 -21.64 18.00 7.95
N THR A 199 -21.77 16.70 7.71
CA THR A 199 -22.08 16.15 6.37
C THR A 199 -23.49 15.56 6.30
N ARG A 200 -24.11 15.66 5.11
CA ARG A 200 -25.44 15.08 4.85
C ARG A 200 -25.41 13.56 4.97
N GLU A 201 -24.41 12.92 4.37
CA GLU A 201 -24.27 11.46 4.40
C GLU A 201 -24.11 10.91 5.82
N GLY A 202 -23.35 11.61 6.67
CA GLY A 202 -23.18 11.24 8.07
C GLY A 202 -24.50 11.34 8.84
N LYS A 203 -25.26 12.42 8.63
CA LYS A 203 -26.57 12.64 9.26
C LYS A 203 -27.59 11.60 8.81
N ASP A 204 -27.72 11.37 7.51
CA ASP A 204 -28.61 10.34 6.94
C ASP A 204 -28.28 8.94 7.49
N ARG A 205 -27.00 8.62 7.67
CA ARG A 205 -26.57 7.35 8.28
C ARG A 205 -26.95 7.26 9.75
N LEU A 206 -26.87 8.36 10.50
CA LEU A 206 -27.29 8.41 11.90
C LEU A 206 -28.80 8.18 12.02
N ASP A 207 -29.58 8.81 11.14
CA ASP A 207 -31.03 8.69 11.07
C ASP A 207 -31.47 7.26 10.69
N ARG A 208 -30.81 6.63 9.70
CA ARG A 208 -31.06 5.23 9.34
C ARG A 208 -30.75 4.26 10.49
N ARG A 209 -29.68 4.50 11.27
CA ARG A 209 -29.35 3.68 12.44
C ARG A 209 -30.42 3.78 13.52
N ARG A 210 -31.01 4.97 13.69
CA ARG A 210 -32.13 5.19 14.61
C ARG A 210 -33.39 4.48 14.13
N GLN A 211 -33.74 4.57 12.84
CA GLN A 211 -34.88 3.84 12.27
C GLN A 211 -34.77 2.34 12.53
N LYS A 212 -33.59 1.76 12.29
CA LYS A 212 -33.32 0.34 12.58
C LYS A 212 -33.42 -0.04 14.06
N ARG A 213 -33.10 0.88 14.99
CA ARG A 213 -33.28 0.67 16.44
C ARG A 213 -34.73 0.84 16.89
N LYS A 214 -35.52 1.67 16.18
CA LYS A 214 -36.92 1.94 16.48
C LYS A 214 -37.88 0.91 15.91
N THR A 215 -37.51 0.19 14.85
CA THR A 215 -38.20 -1.02 14.43
C THR A 215 -37.66 -2.19 15.26
N PRO A 216 -38.32 -2.60 16.36
CA PRO A 216 -38.12 -3.97 16.81
C PRO A 216 -38.45 -4.85 15.61
N VAL A 217 -37.58 -5.82 15.33
CA VAL A 217 -37.95 -6.94 14.46
C VAL A 217 -39.27 -7.43 15.04
N ILE A 218 -40.37 -7.29 14.29
CA ILE A 218 -41.62 -7.98 14.58
C ILE A 218 -41.23 -9.46 14.43
N ALA A 219 -40.76 -10.04 15.53
CA ALA A 219 -40.66 -11.46 15.69
C ALA A 219 -42.11 -11.92 15.64
N ILE A 220 -42.48 -12.44 14.48
CA ILE A 220 -43.73 -13.17 14.30
C ILE A 220 -43.68 -14.31 15.32
N GLY A 221 -44.48 -14.18 16.38
CA GLY A 221 -44.72 -15.21 17.39
C GLY A 221 -43.74 -15.20 18.56
N PHE A 222 -43.99 -14.36 19.57
CA PHE A 222 -44.42 -14.78 20.92
C PHE A 222 -44.45 -13.56 21.86
N LEU A 223 -45.47 -13.53 22.73
CA LEU A 223 -45.76 -12.55 23.76
C LEU A 223 -44.53 -11.85 24.37
N MET A 224 -44.52 -10.51 24.33
CA MET A 224 -43.83 -9.74 25.37
C MET A 224 -44.45 -8.36 25.55
N ASN A 225 -45.20 -8.25 26.64
CA ASN A 225 -45.45 -6.98 27.32
C ASN A 225 -44.09 -6.39 27.72
N SER A 226 -43.66 -5.35 27.03
CA SER A 226 -42.54 -4.51 27.47
C SER A 226 -42.97 -3.07 27.27
N ARG A 227 -43.20 -2.37 28.38
CA ARG A 227 -43.51 -0.94 28.40
C ARG A 227 -42.46 -0.20 27.58
N VAL A 228 -42.88 0.31 26.42
CA VAL A 228 -42.10 1.26 25.64
C VAL A 228 -42.12 2.56 26.44
N SER A 229 -41.05 2.83 27.17
CA SER A 229 -40.87 4.15 27.79
C SER A 229 -40.73 5.18 26.66
N PRO A 230 -41.60 6.20 26.57
CA PRO A 230 -41.48 7.24 25.56
C PRO A 230 -40.26 8.10 25.89
N MET A 231 -39.14 7.85 25.19
CA MET A 231 -37.97 8.72 25.26
C MET A 231 -38.32 10.08 24.64
N PRO A 232 -37.96 11.22 25.25
CA PRO A 232 -38.41 12.54 24.83
C PRO A 232 -38.06 12.82 23.36
N SER A 233 -39.05 13.32 22.62
CA SER A 233 -39.02 13.55 21.18
C SER A 233 -38.08 14.69 20.74
N ASP A 234 -37.63 15.52 21.67
CA ASP A 234 -37.12 16.87 21.36
C ASP A 234 -35.60 17.04 21.39
N ILE A 235 -34.84 15.98 21.70
CA ILE A 235 -33.38 16.07 21.65
C ILE A 235 -32.91 15.76 20.22
N VAL A 236 -32.51 16.80 19.49
CA VAL A 236 -31.81 16.68 18.20
C VAL A 236 -30.63 15.72 18.37
N PRO A 237 -30.55 14.61 17.62
CA PRO A 237 -29.55 13.58 17.88
C PRO A 237 -28.15 14.11 17.55
N MET A 238 -27.35 14.29 18.60
CA MET A 238 -25.94 14.65 18.47
C MET A 238 -25.08 13.38 18.43
N TYR A 239 -24.17 13.29 17.46
CA TYR A 239 -23.14 12.25 17.46
C TYR A 239 -22.32 12.33 18.75
N ILE A 240 -22.36 11.28 19.58
CA ILE A 240 -21.52 11.13 20.77
C ILE A 240 -20.19 10.52 20.33
N SER A 241 -19.13 11.32 20.32
CA SER A 241 -17.78 10.83 20.07
C SER A 241 -17.36 9.90 21.21
N PRO A 242 -16.66 8.78 20.94
CA PRO A 242 -15.96 8.07 22.00
C PRO A 242 -14.97 9.01 22.70
N SER A 243 -14.68 8.72 23.98
CA SER A 243 -13.64 9.46 24.71
C SER A 243 -12.29 9.31 24.00
N PHE A 244 -11.47 10.35 24.09
CA PHE A 244 -10.17 10.41 23.42
C PHE A 244 -9.30 9.19 23.76
N TRP A 245 -9.14 8.91 25.06
CA TRP A 245 -8.33 7.80 25.56
C TRP A 245 -8.79 6.43 25.09
N ARG A 246 -10.12 6.22 25.00
CA ARG A 246 -10.66 4.98 24.45
C ARG A 246 -10.32 4.86 22.96
N GLY A 247 -10.37 5.96 22.21
CA GLY A 247 -9.92 6.02 20.82
C GLY A 247 -8.43 5.68 20.68
N TYR A 248 -7.59 6.26 21.53
CA TYR A 248 -6.14 6.07 21.55
C TYR A 248 -5.76 4.62 21.80
N VAL A 249 -6.29 4.01 22.86
CA VAL A 249 -6.02 2.60 23.20
C VAL A 249 -6.53 1.66 22.11
N ASN A 250 -7.75 1.87 21.61
CA ASN A 250 -8.33 1.01 20.57
C ASN A 250 -7.57 1.05 19.24
N SER A 251 -6.80 2.10 18.99
CA SER A 251 -6.05 2.28 17.75
C SER A 251 -4.54 2.07 17.91
N ALA A 252 -4.05 1.73 19.10
CA ALA A 252 -2.62 1.56 19.40
C ALA A 252 -1.93 0.50 18.52
N ILE A 253 -2.64 -0.57 18.14
CA ILE A 253 -2.10 -1.60 17.22
C ILE A 253 -1.71 -1.03 15.86
N SER A 254 -2.24 0.14 15.47
CA SER A 254 -1.92 0.81 14.22
C SER A 254 -0.49 1.39 14.21
N CYS A 255 0.15 1.53 15.38
CA CYS A 255 1.54 1.97 15.48
C CYS A 255 2.53 0.83 15.20
N LEU A 256 2.11 -0.43 15.41
CA LEU A 256 2.99 -1.60 15.29
C LEU A 256 3.77 -1.65 13.97
N PRO A 257 3.18 -1.36 12.79
CA PRO A 257 3.95 -1.33 11.54
C PRO A 257 5.08 -0.29 11.53
N VAL A 258 4.88 0.88 12.14
CA VAL A 258 5.89 1.94 12.21
C VAL A 258 6.99 1.57 13.20
N PHE A 259 6.64 0.95 14.33
CA PHE A 259 7.62 0.39 15.27
C PHE A 259 8.49 -0.68 14.62
N LEU A 260 7.87 -1.63 13.90
CA LEU A 260 8.59 -2.70 13.19
C LEU A 260 9.49 -2.13 12.08
N ALA A 261 9.01 -1.15 11.32
CA ALA A 261 9.81 -0.47 10.31
C ALA A 261 11.00 0.26 10.92
N GLY A 262 10.79 0.98 12.02
CA GLY A 262 11.88 1.60 12.78
C GLY A 262 12.90 0.57 13.27
N GLY A 263 12.45 -0.50 13.90
CA GLY A 263 13.33 -1.59 14.37
C GLY A 263 14.12 -2.25 13.24
N TYR A 264 13.51 -2.43 12.06
CA TYR A 264 14.20 -2.89 10.86
C TYR A 264 15.31 -1.92 10.44
N VAL A 265 15.01 -0.62 10.30
CA VAL A 265 16.03 0.38 9.94
C VAL A 265 17.13 0.48 10.99
N GLN A 266 16.78 0.41 12.28
CA GLN A 266 17.74 0.40 13.38
C GLN A 266 18.70 -0.80 13.29
N LEU A 267 18.19 -1.99 12.98
CA LEU A 267 19.02 -3.19 12.76
C LEU A 267 19.96 -3.01 11.56
N LEU A 268 19.45 -2.53 10.43
CA LEU A 268 20.26 -2.29 9.23
C LEU A 268 21.36 -1.26 9.46
N SER A 269 20.99 -0.18 10.13
CA SER A 269 21.87 0.89 10.53
C SER A 269 23.02 0.35 11.40
N GLN A 270 22.70 -0.42 12.45
CA GLN A 270 23.72 -1.02 13.32
C GLN A 270 24.64 -2.01 12.60
N MET A 271 24.12 -2.73 11.60
CA MET A 271 24.91 -3.70 10.84
C MET A 271 25.83 -3.07 9.79
N ARG A 272 25.62 -1.80 9.37
CA ARG A 272 26.39 -1.14 8.30
C ARG A 272 26.57 -2.02 7.05
N ILE A 273 25.48 -2.63 6.60
CA ILE A 273 25.50 -3.67 5.55
C ILE A 273 26.20 -3.19 4.27
N ALA A 274 26.07 -1.91 3.90
CA ALA A 274 26.67 -1.35 2.69
C ALA A 274 28.22 -1.40 2.66
N GLU A 275 28.86 -1.53 3.82
CA GLU A 275 30.32 -1.59 3.98
C GLU A 275 30.81 -3.02 4.25
N GLN A 276 29.90 -4.00 4.36
CA GLN A 276 30.26 -5.40 4.59
C GLN A 276 30.65 -6.11 3.28
N SER A 277 31.11 -7.37 3.39
CA SER A 277 31.51 -8.15 2.23
C SER A 277 30.38 -8.33 1.22
N SER A 278 30.74 -8.50 -0.06
CA SER A 278 29.83 -8.69 -1.18
C SER A 278 28.77 -9.77 -0.94
N ILE A 279 29.13 -10.83 -0.21
CA ILE A 279 28.23 -11.94 0.15
C ILE A 279 27.14 -11.48 1.11
N VAL A 280 27.47 -10.65 2.11
CA VAL A 280 26.49 -10.18 3.09
C VAL A 280 25.51 -9.20 2.43
N VAL A 281 26.01 -8.31 1.57
CA VAL A 281 25.17 -7.42 0.77
C VAL A 281 24.22 -8.22 -0.12
N ALA A 282 24.72 -9.21 -0.87
CA ALA A 282 23.90 -10.05 -1.72
C ALA A 282 22.83 -10.83 -0.93
N CYS A 283 23.20 -11.36 0.24
CA CYS A 283 22.27 -12.03 1.15
C CYS A 283 21.17 -11.08 1.65
N PHE A 284 21.55 -9.87 2.07
CA PHE A 284 20.60 -8.85 2.51
C PHE A 284 19.63 -8.43 1.39
N MET A 285 20.12 -8.21 0.17
CA MET A 285 19.28 -7.84 -0.98
C MET A 285 18.29 -8.96 -1.32
N THR A 286 18.77 -10.22 -1.28
CA THR A 286 17.93 -11.40 -1.50
C THR A 286 16.87 -11.54 -0.42
N LEU A 287 17.23 -11.39 0.85
CA LEU A 287 16.31 -11.50 1.98
C LEU A 287 15.28 -10.37 2.00
N SER A 288 15.68 -9.14 1.68
CA SER A 288 14.77 -7.99 1.57
C SER A 288 13.76 -8.18 0.44
N THR A 289 14.21 -8.70 -0.71
CA THR A 289 13.32 -9.04 -1.82
C THR A 289 12.35 -10.16 -1.46
N LEU A 290 12.84 -11.21 -0.77
CA LEU A 290 11.98 -12.30 -0.31
C LEU A 290 10.95 -11.80 0.73
N ALA A 291 11.37 -10.96 1.67
CA ALA A 291 10.49 -10.35 2.66
C ALA A 291 9.39 -9.50 2.00
N LYS A 292 9.74 -8.68 0.99
CA LYS A 292 8.78 -7.95 0.16
C LYS A 292 7.75 -8.89 -0.46
N LEU A 293 8.19 -9.97 -1.13
CA LEU A 293 7.29 -10.92 -1.78
C LEU A 293 6.36 -11.63 -0.78
N VAL A 294 6.90 -12.06 0.36
CA VAL A 294 6.11 -12.71 1.42
C VAL A 294 5.05 -11.75 1.97
N LEU A 295 5.37 -10.47 2.18
CA LEU A 295 4.43 -9.47 2.64
C LEU A 295 3.30 -9.22 1.62
N GLN A 296 3.64 -9.13 0.33
CA GLN A 296 2.66 -8.95 -0.74
C GLN A 296 1.69 -10.13 -0.84
N GLU A 297 2.20 -11.36 -0.86
CA GLU A 297 1.36 -12.55 -0.93
C GLU A 297 0.55 -12.75 0.35
N SER A 298 1.12 -12.43 1.52
CA SER A 298 0.39 -12.44 2.79
C SER A 298 -0.75 -11.41 2.80
N ALA A 299 -0.51 -10.18 2.32
CA ALA A 299 -1.52 -9.14 2.20
C ALA A 299 -2.68 -9.60 1.29
N LYS A 300 -2.35 -10.15 0.13
CA LYS A 300 -3.31 -10.72 -0.83
C LYS A 300 -4.13 -11.83 -0.19
N HIS A 301 -3.46 -12.79 0.47
CA HIS A 301 -4.12 -13.89 1.15
C HIS A 301 -5.08 -13.40 2.24
N LEU A 302 -4.67 -12.42 3.05
CA LEU A 302 -5.48 -11.82 4.10
C LEU A 302 -6.72 -11.11 3.54
N VAL A 303 -6.58 -10.29 2.49
CA VAL A 303 -7.70 -9.57 1.86
C VAL A 303 -8.74 -10.55 1.30
N ILE A 304 -8.29 -11.63 0.67
CA ILE A 304 -9.16 -12.66 0.09
C ILE A 304 -9.82 -13.49 1.19
N LYS A 305 -9.04 -13.98 2.17
CA LYS A 305 -9.53 -14.82 3.27
C LYS A 305 -10.59 -14.07 4.10
N LYS A 306 -10.35 -12.79 4.41
CA LYS A 306 -11.30 -11.93 5.14
C LYS A 306 -12.39 -11.30 4.26
N ARG A 307 -12.44 -11.62 2.96
CA ARG A 307 -13.40 -11.09 1.97
C ARG A 307 -13.51 -9.56 1.98
N ILE A 308 -12.38 -8.87 2.17
CA ILE A 308 -12.34 -7.40 2.26
C ILE A 308 -12.56 -6.81 0.87
N ARG A 309 -13.73 -6.24 0.61
CA ARG A 309 -14.10 -5.68 -0.71
C ARG A 309 -13.38 -4.38 -1.10
N SER A 310 -12.59 -3.80 -0.20
CA SER A 310 -11.97 -2.49 -0.43
C SER A 310 -10.59 -2.62 -1.10
N ILE A 311 -10.48 -2.13 -2.33
CA ILE A 311 -9.20 -2.00 -3.07
C ILE A 311 -8.20 -1.15 -2.28
N ARG A 312 -8.67 -0.12 -1.57
CA ARG A 312 -7.83 0.78 -0.76
C ARG A 312 -7.03 0.05 0.31
N VAL A 313 -7.61 -0.98 0.91
CA VAL A 313 -6.93 -1.79 1.95
C VAL A 313 -5.81 -2.62 1.33
N MET A 314 -6.03 -3.17 0.14
CA MET A 314 -4.99 -3.87 -0.62
C MET A 314 -3.82 -2.94 -0.91
N CYS A 315 -4.09 -1.73 -1.42
CA CYS A 315 -3.04 -0.74 -1.69
C CYS A 315 -2.25 -0.39 -0.42
N ILE A 316 -2.89 -0.16 0.73
CA ILE A 316 -2.18 0.15 1.99
C ILE A 316 -1.28 -1.00 2.42
N LEU A 317 -1.81 -2.23 2.43
CA LEU A 317 -1.07 -3.40 2.92
C LEU A 317 0.12 -3.79 2.03
N VAL A 318 0.06 -3.47 0.74
CA VAL A 318 1.14 -3.72 -0.22
C VAL A 318 2.11 -2.55 -0.28
N ALA A 319 1.61 -1.34 -0.57
CA ALA A 319 2.45 -0.17 -0.82
C ALA A 319 3.30 0.23 0.38
N VAL A 320 2.69 0.33 1.57
CA VAL A 320 3.36 0.94 2.73
C VAL A 320 4.59 0.13 3.14
N PRO A 321 4.51 -1.20 3.34
CA PRO A 321 5.69 -2.00 3.66
C PRO A 321 6.71 -2.03 2.51
N THR A 322 6.25 -2.08 1.25
CA THR A 322 7.15 -2.10 0.08
C THR A 322 7.98 -0.82 0.01
N VAL A 323 7.39 0.37 0.14
CA VAL A 323 8.17 1.63 0.14
C VAL A 323 9.25 1.60 1.22
N LEU A 324 8.89 1.16 2.44
CA LEU A 324 9.79 1.17 3.58
C LEU A 324 10.97 0.22 3.39
N ILE A 325 10.73 -1.02 2.96
CA ILE A 325 11.79 -2.02 2.72
C ILE A 325 12.67 -1.60 1.55
N ASP A 326 12.04 -1.27 0.42
CA ASP A 326 12.74 -0.97 -0.81
C ASP A 326 13.61 0.28 -0.71
N THR A 327 13.20 1.27 0.09
CA THR A 327 14.02 2.46 0.33
C THR A 327 15.34 2.07 0.98
N GLN A 328 15.30 1.20 2.00
CA GLN A 328 16.53 0.78 2.69
C GLN A 328 17.41 -0.07 1.79
N ALA A 329 16.83 -1.01 1.04
CA ALA A 329 17.56 -1.81 0.05
C ALA A 329 18.27 -0.92 -0.98
N ARG A 330 17.59 0.12 -1.47
CA ARG A 330 18.16 1.07 -2.44
C ARG A 330 19.23 1.98 -1.81
N ILE A 331 19.08 2.41 -0.55
CA ILE A 331 20.14 3.15 0.17
C ILE A 331 21.41 2.30 0.27
N VAL A 332 21.28 1.02 0.64
CA VAL A 332 22.42 0.09 0.73
C VAL A 332 23.10 -0.07 -0.63
N LEU A 333 22.33 -0.31 -1.70
CA LEU A 333 22.86 -0.50 -3.06
C LEU A 333 23.59 0.75 -3.60
N LEU A 334 23.03 1.94 -3.35
CA LEU A 334 23.66 3.21 -3.70
C LEU A 334 24.87 3.53 -2.81
N GLY A 335 24.91 2.97 -1.61
CA GLY A 335 26.02 3.09 -0.66
C GLY A 335 27.23 2.22 -0.96
N MET A 336 27.09 1.18 -1.78
CA MET A 336 28.17 0.25 -2.13
C MET A 336 29.35 0.96 -2.79
N GLN A 337 30.57 0.56 -2.46
CA GLN A 337 31.78 1.05 -3.14
C GLN A 337 31.93 0.41 -4.52
N ASP A 338 31.77 -0.91 -4.60
CA ASP A 338 31.84 -1.67 -5.85
C ASP A 338 30.68 -1.29 -6.80
N THR A 339 31.01 -0.72 -7.95
CA THR A 339 30.06 -0.30 -8.98
C THR A 339 29.48 -1.47 -9.75
N ASP A 340 30.28 -2.51 -9.99
CA ASP A 340 29.92 -3.64 -10.84
C ASP A 340 28.97 -4.57 -10.09
N LEU A 341 29.26 -4.81 -8.80
CA LEU A 341 28.35 -5.55 -7.93
C LEU A 341 27.04 -4.79 -7.69
N ALA A 342 27.10 -3.46 -7.54
CA ALA A 342 25.88 -2.65 -7.43
C ALA A 342 25.04 -2.72 -8.71
N ALA A 343 25.67 -2.62 -9.89
CA ALA A 343 24.99 -2.77 -11.18
C ALA A 343 24.39 -4.17 -11.33
N ALA A 344 25.14 -5.23 -10.99
CA ALA A 344 24.64 -6.61 -10.98
C ALA A 344 23.44 -6.77 -10.04
N GLY A 345 23.44 -6.11 -8.87
CA GLY A 345 22.30 -6.07 -7.96
C GLY A 345 21.06 -5.40 -8.57
N ILE A 346 21.24 -4.28 -9.28
CA ILE A 346 20.14 -3.57 -10.00
C ILE A 346 19.53 -4.51 -11.05
N PHE A 347 20.36 -5.11 -11.91
CA PHE A 347 19.88 -6.02 -12.95
C PHE A 347 19.29 -7.32 -12.37
N GLY A 348 19.87 -7.85 -11.30
CA GLY A 348 19.36 -9.04 -10.62
C GLY A 348 17.97 -8.84 -10.04
N MET A 349 17.71 -7.71 -9.37
CA MET A 349 16.38 -7.34 -8.88
C MET A 349 15.38 -7.18 -10.03
N ALA A 350 15.78 -6.46 -11.08
CA ALA A 350 14.96 -6.25 -12.28
C ALA A 350 14.52 -7.57 -12.94
N ILE A 351 15.45 -8.50 -13.14
CA ILE A 351 15.14 -9.80 -13.76
C ILE A 351 14.18 -10.60 -12.88
N LEU A 352 14.44 -10.67 -11.57
CA LEU A 352 13.60 -11.39 -10.62
C LEU A 352 12.17 -10.82 -10.61
N GLU A 353 12.05 -9.51 -10.67
CA GLU A 353 10.78 -8.80 -10.70
C GLU A 353 9.95 -9.16 -11.94
N ILE A 354 10.55 -9.15 -13.14
CA ILE A 354 9.88 -9.57 -14.38
C ILE A 354 9.34 -10.99 -14.23
N PHE A 355 10.16 -11.93 -13.76
CA PHE A 355 9.75 -13.32 -13.59
C PHE A 355 8.59 -13.46 -12.60
N VAL A 356 8.64 -12.74 -11.48
CA VAL A 356 7.57 -12.76 -10.49
C VAL A 356 6.29 -12.15 -11.06
N ARG A 357 6.36 -11.01 -11.76
CA ARG A 357 5.21 -10.32 -12.35
C ARG A 357 4.53 -11.18 -13.41
N VAL A 358 5.29 -11.70 -14.36
CA VAL A 358 4.81 -12.64 -15.39
C VAL A 358 4.21 -13.89 -14.76
N GLY A 359 4.89 -14.47 -13.75
CA GLY A 359 4.41 -15.64 -13.03
C GLY A 359 3.07 -15.39 -12.33
N LYS A 360 2.92 -14.25 -11.65
CA LYS A 360 1.67 -13.83 -10.99
C LYS A 360 0.55 -13.61 -12.00
N ALA A 361 0.83 -12.92 -13.11
CA ALA A 361 -0.15 -12.67 -14.17
C ALA A 361 -0.65 -13.98 -14.79
N PHE A 362 0.27 -14.90 -15.12
CA PHE A 362 -0.09 -16.21 -15.64
C PHE A 362 -0.92 -17.02 -14.64
N ALA A 363 -0.58 -16.99 -13.35
CA ALA A 363 -1.34 -17.67 -12.30
C ALA A 363 -2.78 -17.11 -12.18
N VAL A 364 -2.96 -15.80 -12.29
CA VAL A 364 -4.28 -15.16 -12.28
C VAL A 364 -5.08 -15.56 -13.52
N THR A 365 -4.53 -15.42 -14.71
CA THR A 365 -5.20 -15.79 -15.97
C THR A 365 -5.56 -17.28 -15.99
N TYR A 366 -4.65 -18.15 -15.55
CA TYR A 366 -4.91 -19.57 -15.41
C TYR A 366 -6.08 -19.85 -14.45
N SER A 367 -6.14 -19.16 -13.31
CA SER A 367 -7.23 -19.33 -12.35
C SER A 367 -8.59 -18.89 -12.91
N ILE A 368 -8.62 -17.84 -13.73
CA ILE A 368 -9.83 -17.34 -14.40
C ILE A 368 -10.29 -18.37 -15.43
N ARG A 369 -9.39 -18.82 -16.33
CA ARG A 369 -9.71 -19.82 -17.37
C ARG A 369 -10.19 -21.13 -16.78
N ARG A 370 -9.57 -21.60 -15.70
CA ARG A 370 -9.99 -22.83 -15.00
C ARG A 370 -11.43 -22.72 -14.48
N ARG A 371 -11.79 -21.59 -13.84
CA ARG A 371 -13.17 -21.35 -13.38
C ARG A 371 -14.15 -21.16 -14.53
N GLN A 372 -13.74 -20.48 -15.60
CA GLN A 372 -14.55 -20.32 -16.80
C GLN A 372 -14.89 -21.67 -17.43
N GLY A 373 -13.93 -22.62 -17.43
CA GLY A 373 -14.16 -24.00 -17.86
C GLY A 373 -15.27 -24.69 -17.06
N TYR A 374 -15.21 -24.63 -15.73
CA TYR A 374 -16.25 -25.20 -14.86
C TYR A 374 -17.62 -24.56 -15.08
N VAL A 375 -17.70 -23.23 -15.22
CA VAL A 375 -18.99 -22.53 -15.46
C VAL A 375 -19.55 -22.90 -16.84
N ARG A 376 -18.69 -22.95 -17.87
CA ARG A 376 -19.08 -23.32 -19.24
C ARG A 376 -19.59 -24.75 -19.32
N GLU A 377 -18.97 -25.68 -18.59
CA GLU A 377 -19.43 -27.07 -18.49
C GLU A 377 -20.81 -27.19 -17.84
N TYR A 378 -21.08 -26.44 -16.77
CA TYR A 378 -22.40 -26.34 -16.15
C TYR A 378 -23.48 -25.69 -17.05
N THR A 379 -23.05 -24.89 -18.03
CA THR A 379 -23.94 -24.14 -18.94
C THR A 379 -24.26 -24.91 -20.22
N LYS A 380 -23.57 -26.04 -20.48
CA LYS A 380 -23.90 -26.89 -21.63
C LYS A 380 -25.32 -27.45 -21.44
N PRO A 381 -26.22 -27.34 -22.44
CA PRO A 381 -27.51 -27.99 -22.36
C PRO A 381 -27.29 -29.51 -22.25
N PRO A 382 -28.09 -30.24 -21.44
CA PRO A 382 -28.05 -31.69 -21.49
C PRO A 382 -28.37 -32.12 -22.93
N VAL A 383 -27.60 -33.08 -23.44
CA VAL A 383 -27.93 -33.78 -24.69
C VAL A 383 -29.37 -34.25 -24.54
N GLN A 384 -30.28 -33.68 -25.35
CA GLN A 384 -31.66 -34.14 -25.41
C GLN A 384 -31.64 -35.56 -25.97
N VAL A 385 -31.70 -36.56 -25.08
CA VAL A 385 -32.16 -37.89 -25.48
C VAL A 385 -33.65 -37.73 -25.75
N GLN A 386 -34.01 -37.57 -27.03
CA GLN A 386 -35.39 -37.61 -27.47
C GLN A 386 -35.95 -39.00 -27.18
N SER A 387 -36.65 -39.16 -26.06
CA SER A 387 -37.63 -40.24 -25.93
C SER A 387 -38.98 -39.73 -26.44
N PRO A 388 -39.53 -40.32 -27.52
CA PRO A 388 -40.82 -39.92 -28.04
C PRO A 388 -41.93 -40.41 -27.10
N GLY A 389 -42.69 -39.47 -26.54
CA GLY A 389 -44.00 -39.77 -25.94
C GLY A 389 -44.23 -39.23 -24.53
N ARG A 390 -44.81 -38.03 -24.41
CA ARG A 390 -46.00 -37.69 -23.56
C ARG A 390 -46.15 -36.17 -23.40
N ALA A 391 -47.25 -35.65 -23.91
CA ALA A 391 -47.62 -34.23 -23.91
C ALA A 391 -48.06 -33.63 -22.56
N SER A 392 -47.99 -34.38 -21.44
CA SER A 392 -48.49 -33.93 -20.12
C SER A 392 -47.43 -33.34 -19.17
N ARG A 393 -46.18 -33.14 -19.61
CA ARG A 393 -45.07 -32.64 -18.76
C ARG A 393 -44.71 -31.16 -18.98
N ALA A 394 -45.33 -30.48 -19.94
CA ALA A 394 -44.89 -29.17 -20.43
C ALA A 394 -44.82 -28.08 -19.34
N SER A 395 -45.78 -28.00 -18.42
CA SER A 395 -45.82 -26.96 -17.36
C SER A 395 -44.79 -27.16 -16.25
N ILE A 396 -44.56 -28.41 -15.81
CA ILE A 396 -43.50 -28.76 -14.85
C ILE A 396 -42.14 -28.55 -15.49
N GLN A 397 -41.98 -28.92 -16.76
CA GLN A 397 -40.75 -28.79 -17.52
C GLN A 397 -40.39 -27.31 -17.73
N GLN A 398 -41.38 -26.43 -17.98
CA GLN A 398 -41.21 -24.97 -18.05
C GLN A 398 -40.71 -24.36 -16.73
N SER A 399 -41.32 -24.71 -15.60
CA SER A 399 -40.90 -24.19 -14.27
C SER A 399 -39.49 -24.64 -13.88
N VAL A 400 -39.09 -25.84 -14.29
CA VAL A 400 -37.75 -26.40 -14.07
C VAL A 400 -36.73 -25.74 -15.00
N THR A 401 -37.09 -25.47 -16.27
CA THR A 401 -36.23 -24.72 -17.18
C THR A 401 -36.04 -23.29 -16.74
N ASP A 402 -37.07 -22.59 -16.25
CA ASP A 402 -36.96 -21.21 -15.76
C ASP A 402 -36.11 -21.10 -14.49
N ARG A 403 -36.31 -22.01 -13.52
CA ARG A 403 -35.45 -22.09 -12.32
C ARG A 403 -34.00 -22.42 -12.68
N ARG A 404 -33.77 -23.28 -13.67
CA ARG A 404 -32.42 -23.63 -14.14
C ARG A 404 -31.76 -22.48 -14.90
N CYS A 405 -32.51 -21.77 -15.73
CA CYS A 405 -32.04 -20.58 -16.44
C CYS A 405 -31.64 -19.47 -15.46
N SER A 406 -32.48 -19.20 -14.45
CA SER A 406 -32.17 -18.27 -13.35
C SER A 406 -30.92 -18.68 -12.55
N SER A 407 -30.73 -19.97 -12.27
CA SER A 407 -29.55 -20.50 -11.59
C SER A 407 -28.26 -20.37 -12.41
N VAL A 408 -28.34 -20.62 -13.73
CA VAL A 408 -27.21 -20.45 -14.67
C VAL A 408 -26.82 -18.97 -14.78
N VAL A 409 -27.80 -18.07 -14.95
CA VAL A 409 -27.56 -16.62 -14.99
C VAL A 409 -26.95 -16.14 -13.67
N THR A 410 -27.43 -16.61 -12.53
CA THR A 410 -26.85 -16.27 -11.21
C THR A 410 -25.40 -16.74 -11.07
N LYS A 411 -25.07 -17.95 -11.55
CA LYS A 411 -23.70 -18.47 -11.55
C LYS A 411 -22.78 -17.70 -12.50
N GLN A 412 -23.27 -17.33 -13.68
CA GLN A 412 -22.52 -16.53 -14.65
C GLN A 412 -22.22 -15.14 -14.08
N ILE A 413 -23.22 -14.46 -13.52
CA ILE A 413 -23.05 -13.16 -12.85
C ILE A 413 -22.07 -13.27 -11.68
N GLY A 414 -22.17 -14.32 -10.87
CA GLY A 414 -21.25 -14.57 -9.76
C GLY A 414 -19.80 -14.82 -10.22
N PHE A 415 -19.61 -15.47 -11.37
CA PHE A 415 -18.31 -15.65 -11.99
C PHE A 415 -17.73 -14.33 -12.49
N GLU A 416 -18.50 -13.52 -13.22
CA GLU A 416 -18.04 -12.23 -13.73
C GLU A 416 -17.68 -11.27 -12.58
N LEU A 417 -18.51 -11.22 -11.53
CA LEU A 417 -18.21 -10.41 -10.34
C LEU A 417 -16.90 -10.86 -9.67
N TRP A 418 -16.70 -12.17 -9.54
CA TRP A 418 -15.46 -12.72 -8.97
C TRP A 418 -14.26 -12.43 -9.87
N ARG A 419 -14.39 -12.55 -11.19
CA ARG A 419 -13.34 -12.26 -12.18
C ARG A 419 -12.92 -10.80 -12.08
N HIS A 420 -13.87 -9.86 -12.18
CA HIS A 420 -13.59 -8.43 -12.04
C HIS A 420 -12.95 -8.10 -10.71
N GLN A 421 -13.45 -8.67 -9.60
CA GLN A 421 -12.86 -8.45 -8.28
C GLN A 421 -11.42 -8.99 -8.20
N ARG A 422 -11.14 -10.17 -8.76
CA ARG A 422 -9.81 -10.79 -8.77
C ARG A 422 -8.83 -9.99 -9.62
N GLN A 423 -9.24 -9.56 -10.82
CA GLN A 423 -8.45 -8.69 -11.70
C GLN A 423 -8.19 -7.33 -11.04
N ALA A 424 -9.19 -6.72 -10.40
CA ALA A 424 -9.03 -5.44 -9.71
C ALA A 424 -8.03 -5.51 -8.56
N TYR A 425 -8.03 -6.58 -7.75
CA TYR A 425 -7.02 -6.73 -6.70
C TYR A 425 -5.62 -6.95 -7.24
N HIS A 426 -5.48 -7.76 -8.29
CA HIS A 426 -4.18 -8.01 -8.90
C HIS A 426 -3.61 -6.73 -9.53
N THR A 427 -4.45 -5.99 -10.27
CA THR A 427 -4.07 -4.70 -10.86
C THR A 427 -3.74 -3.66 -9.79
N ALA A 428 -4.45 -3.67 -8.65
CA ALA A 428 -4.15 -2.79 -7.53
C ALA A 428 -2.87 -3.17 -6.80
N GLU A 429 -2.57 -4.46 -6.68
CA GLU A 429 -1.30 -5.00 -6.15
C GLU A 429 -0.13 -4.51 -7.00
N LEU A 430 -0.19 -4.76 -8.31
CA LEU A 430 0.86 -4.37 -9.27
C LEU A 430 1.08 -2.86 -9.29
N ASN A 431 0.01 -2.08 -9.44
CA ASN A 431 0.15 -0.62 -9.43
C ASN A 431 0.71 -0.10 -8.10
N ALA A 432 0.30 -0.67 -6.96
CA ALA A 432 0.79 -0.25 -5.66
C ALA A 432 2.28 -0.59 -5.46
N ASP A 433 2.73 -1.73 -5.97
CA ASP A 433 4.13 -2.15 -6.00
C ASP A 433 4.98 -1.21 -6.86
N MET A 434 4.57 -0.96 -8.10
CA MET A 434 5.25 -0.02 -9.01
C MET A 434 5.35 1.39 -8.42
N TYR A 435 4.24 1.92 -7.86
CA TYR A 435 4.30 3.20 -7.16
C TYR A 435 5.31 3.19 -6.03
N ALA A 436 5.33 2.12 -5.24
CA ALA A 436 6.22 2.00 -4.11
C ALA A 436 7.69 2.00 -4.54
N GLU A 437 8.00 1.38 -5.68
CA GLU A 437 9.34 1.36 -6.27
C GLU A 437 9.83 2.76 -6.68
N TYR A 438 9.06 3.48 -7.50
CA TYR A 438 9.42 4.85 -7.89
C TYR A 438 9.58 5.79 -6.68
N ILE A 439 8.71 5.65 -5.68
CA ILE A 439 8.77 6.46 -4.46
C ILE A 439 9.99 6.09 -3.63
N ALA A 440 10.31 4.80 -3.50
CA ALA A 440 11.49 4.33 -2.79
C ALA A 440 12.78 4.82 -3.45
N ILE A 441 12.87 4.83 -4.79
CA ILE A 441 13.98 5.47 -5.52
C ILE A 441 14.08 6.96 -5.17
N GLY A 442 12.96 7.68 -5.21
CA GLY A 442 12.95 9.11 -4.89
C GLY A 442 13.31 9.41 -3.42
N CYS A 443 12.86 8.56 -2.49
CA CYS A 443 13.18 8.68 -1.06
C CYS A 443 14.65 8.37 -0.79
N SER A 444 15.20 7.29 -1.33
CA SER A 444 16.60 6.91 -1.14
C SER A 444 17.55 7.96 -1.74
N ALA A 445 17.23 8.46 -2.94
CA ALA A 445 17.96 9.56 -3.57
C ALA A 445 17.96 10.83 -2.71
N SER A 446 16.79 11.21 -2.17
CA SER A 446 16.64 12.37 -1.30
C SER A 446 17.44 12.21 0.00
N ILE A 447 17.35 11.06 0.67
CA ILE A 447 18.09 10.75 1.91
C ILE A 447 19.60 10.87 1.66
N LEU A 448 20.11 10.26 0.59
CA LEU A 448 21.54 10.32 0.29
C LEU A 448 21.98 11.73 -0.11
N PHE A 449 21.16 12.48 -0.86
CA PHE A 449 21.48 13.85 -1.23
C PHE A 449 21.68 14.75 0.01
N PHE A 450 20.79 14.67 1.00
CA PHE A 450 20.84 15.51 2.19
C PHE A 450 21.80 15.01 3.28
N TYR A 451 21.92 13.69 3.49
CA TYR A 451 22.62 13.15 4.66
C TYR A 451 23.97 12.49 4.38
N SER A 452 24.30 12.09 3.14
CA SER A 452 25.55 11.35 2.83
C SER A 452 26.83 12.04 3.32
N ASN A 453 26.84 13.38 3.31
CA ASN A 453 27.99 14.18 3.73
C ASN A 453 27.81 14.79 5.13
N HIS A 454 26.74 14.50 5.87
CA HIS A 454 26.43 15.20 7.12
C HIS A 454 27.23 14.64 8.32
N PRO A 455 27.79 15.49 9.22
CA PRO A 455 28.63 15.07 10.36
C PRO A 455 27.96 14.09 11.32
N HIS A 456 26.68 14.33 11.62
CA HIS A 456 25.92 13.51 12.55
C HIS A 456 25.21 12.29 11.93
N TYR A 457 25.50 11.96 10.66
CA TYR A 457 24.92 10.81 9.95
C TYR A 457 26.03 9.87 9.44
N SER A 458 26.93 9.45 10.31
CA SER A 458 28.12 8.65 9.96
C SER A 458 27.78 7.30 9.34
N LEU A 459 26.59 6.78 9.59
CA LEU A 459 26.08 5.51 9.02
C LEU A 459 25.78 5.61 7.52
N LEU A 460 25.62 6.83 7.01
CA LEU A 460 25.45 7.12 5.58
C LEU A 460 26.74 7.66 4.95
N ARG A 461 27.79 7.85 5.75
CA ARG A 461 29.09 8.38 5.35
C ARG A 461 30.10 7.24 5.17
N PRO A 462 31.03 7.32 4.21
CA PRO A 462 32.23 6.48 4.22
C PRO A 462 33.00 6.52 5.55
N LEU A 463 33.50 5.35 5.98
CA LEU A 463 34.47 5.22 7.07
C LEU A 463 35.76 6.06 6.87
N ASP A 464 36.18 6.31 5.64
CA ASP A 464 37.44 7.02 5.36
C ASP A 464 37.29 8.54 5.54
N ALA A 465 37.63 9.00 6.74
CA ALA A 465 37.61 10.41 7.13
C ALA A 465 38.65 11.29 6.39
N SER A 466 39.50 10.70 5.55
CA SER A 466 40.58 11.37 4.82
C SER A 466 40.37 11.45 3.31
N MET A 467 39.14 11.23 2.80
CA MET A 467 38.90 11.37 1.36
C MET A 467 39.14 12.81 0.90
N SER A 468 39.94 12.97 -0.15
CA SER A 468 40.15 14.27 -0.80
C SER A 468 38.83 14.80 -1.38
N GLU A 469 38.71 16.11 -1.57
CA GLU A 469 37.52 16.72 -2.19
C GLU A 469 37.20 16.11 -3.57
N SER A 470 38.24 15.73 -4.31
CA SER A 470 38.15 15.06 -5.61
C SER A 470 37.49 13.67 -5.49
N GLU A 471 37.88 12.87 -4.50
CA GLU A 471 37.31 11.53 -4.29
C GLU A 471 35.86 11.59 -3.80
N VAL A 472 35.52 12.59 -2.98
CA VAL A 472 34.12 12.86 -2.58
C VAL A 472 33.27 13.22 -3.80
N ALA A 473 33.78 14.04 -4.71
CA ALA A 473 33.10 14.39 -5.96
C ALA A 473 32.93 13.19 -6.89
N ALA A 474 33.98 12.37 -7.07
CA ALA A 474 33.93 11.15 -7.87
C ALA A 474 32.93 10.14 -7.32
N ARG A 475 32.86 9.98 -5.99
CA ARG A 475 31.87 9.13 -5.33
C ARG A 475 30.45 9.62 -5.58
N LYS A 476 30.18 10.93 -5.43
CA LYS A 476 28.86 11.49 -5.73
C LYS A 476 28.46 11.26 -7.18
N MET A 477 29.40 11.41 -8.11
CA MET A 477 29.16 11.10 -9.52
C MET A 477 28.82 9.62 -9.72
N SER A 478 29.55 8.71 -9.07
CA SER A 478 29.25 7.27 -9.10
C SER A 478 27.86 6.96 -8.52
N GLN A 479 27.48 7.59 -7.41
CA GLN A 479 26.13 7.46 -6.84
C GLN A 479 25.04 7.99 -7.77
N LEU A 480 25.27 9.12 -8.43
CA LEU A 480 24.37 9.66 -9.44
C LEU A 480 24.23 8.73 -10.65
N TYR A 481 25.33 8.11 -11.10
CA TYR A 481 25.29 7.12 -12.17
C TYR A 481 24.48 5.88 -11.76
N LYS A 482 24.70 5.35 -10.55
CA LYS A 482 23.93 4.23 -10.00
C LYS A 482 22.44 4.59 -9.88
N LEU A 483 22.11 5.79 -9.43
CA LEU A 483 20.74 6.28 -9.34
C LEU A 483 20.09 6.41 -10.72
N LEU A 484 20.79 6.99 -11.69
CA LEU A 484 20.30 7.10 -13.07
C LEU A 484 20.05 5.71 -13.67
N LEU A 485 20.99 4.78 -13.45
CA LEU A 485 20.86 3.40 -13.87
C LEU A 485 19.63 2.72 -13.23
N GLN A 486 19.41 2.90 -11.92
CA GLN A 486 18.21 2.41 -11.23
C GLN A 486 16.94 2.94 -11.88
N VAL A 487 16.84 4.25 -12.11
CA VAL A 487 15.65 4.87 -12.72
C VAL A 487 15.40 4.33 -14.12
N VAL A 488 16.44 4.25 -14.95
CA VAL A 488 16.30 3.78 -16.34
C VAL A 488 15.91 2.30 -16.37
N VAL A 489 16.59 1.44 -15.60
CA VAL A 489 16.28 0.02 -15.53
C VAL A 489 14.86 -0.20 -15.02
N GLU A 490 14.45 0.48 -13.95
CA GLU A 490 13.10 0.38 -13.39
C GLU A 490 12.03 0.75 -14.44
N ILE A 491 12.21 1.87 -15.15
CA ILE A 491 11.28 2.30 -16.21
C ILE A 491 11.19 1.23 -17.31
N VAL A 492 12.31 0.67 -17.75
CA VAL A 492 12.31 -0.34 -18.82
C VAL A 492 11.66 -1.64 -18.35
N VAL A 493 11.96 -2.07 -17.13
CA VAL A 493 11.46 -3.31 -16.52
C VAL A 493 9.97 -3.24 -16.27
N ASP A 494 9.49 -2.14 -15.68
CA ASP A 494 8.07 -1.86 -15.47
C ASP A 494 7.31 -1.86 -16.79
N TYR A 495 7.85 -1.16 -17.78
CA TYR A 495 7.22 -1.07 -19.10
C TYR A 495 7.06 -2.45 -19.73
N THR A 496 8.16 -3.22 -19.73
CA THR A 496 8.19 -4.58 -20.29
C THR A 496 7.25 -5.50 -19.52
N SER A 497 7.23 -5.41 -18.20
CA SER A 497 6.33 -6.19 -17.34
C SER A 497 4.86 -5.89 -17.64
N ILE A 498 4.46 -4.62 -17.74
CA ILE A 498 3.09 -4.24 -18.10
C ILE A 498 2.71 -4.80 -19.48
N VAL A 499 3.60 -4.72 -20.48
CA VAL A 499 3.35 -5.28 -21.81
C VAL A 499 3.10 -6.79 -21.72
N LEU A 500 3.93 -7.52 -20.98
CA LEU A 500 3.78 -8.97 -20.79
C LEU A 500 2.49 -9.31 -20.01
N GLU A 501 2.09 -8.48 -19.07
CA GLU A 501 0.87 -8.66 -18.27
C GLU A 501 -0.40 -8.42 -19.08
N ILE A 502 -0.44 -7.36 -19.90
CA ILE A 502 -1.54 -7.11 -20.84
C ILE A 502 -1.64 -8.28 -21.82
N THR A 503 -0.50 -8.74 -22.35
CA THR A 503 -0.40 -9.90 -23.23
C THR A 503 -0.90 -11.19 -22.55
N ALA A 504 -0.69 -11.32 -21.24
CA ALA A 504 -1.22 -12.43 -20.44
C ALA A 504 -2.74 -12.30 -20.17
N GLY A 505 -3.40 -11.22 -20.59
CA GLY A 505 -4.83 -10.97 -20.43
C GLY A 505 -5.21 -10.20 -19.17
N ILE A 506 -4.27 -9.45 -18.58
CA ILE A 506 -4.54 -8.54 -17.46
C ILE A 506 -5.05 -7.20 -18.00
N GLU A 507 -6.27 -6.84 -17.62
CA GLU A 507 -6.88 -5.58 -18.01
C GLU A 507 -6.51 -4.50 -16.98
N PHE A 508 -5.64 -3.58 -17.38
CA PHE A 508 -5.33 -2.36 -16.61
C PHE A 508 -6.45 -1.33 -16.80
N ASP A 509 -7.63 -1.64 -16.26
CA ASP A 509 -8.66 -0.64 -16.11
C ASP A 509 -8.14 0.46 -15.19
N GLN A 510 -8.11 1.68 -15.70
CA GLN A 510 -7.53 2.80 -14.98
C GLN A 510 -8.20 2.90 -13.61
N ILE A 511 -7.37 2.92 -12.56
CA ILE A 511 -7.76 3.21 -11.19
C ILE A 511 -8.15 4.70 -11.04
N LYS A 512 -8.98 5.23 -11.97
CA LYS A 512 -9.44 6.63 -12.06
C LYS A 512 -10.09 7.09 -10.75
N GLY A 513 -10.69 6.16 -10.01
CA GLY A 513 -11.38 6.44 -8.76
C GLY A 513 -10.50 6.47 -7.49
N LEU A 514 -9.22 6.08 -7.54
CA LEU A 514 -8.35 6.09 -6.35
C LEU A 514 -7.21 7.12 -6.41
N GLY A 515 -7.05 7.90 -7.48
CA GLY A 515 -5.91 8.81 -7.64
C GLY A 515 -5.63 9.72 -6.43
N SER A 516 -6.66 10.39 -5.89
CA SER A 516 -6.50 11.27 -4.72
C SER A 516 -6.20 10.51 -3.43
N PHE A 517 -6.73 9.29 -3.29
CA PHE A 517 -6.43 8.41 -2.16
C PHE A 517 -4.98 7.91 -2.23
N LEU A 518 -4.53 7.47 -3.40
CA LEU A 518 -3.16 7.00 -3.61
C LEU A 518 -2.17 8.14 -3.41
N ALA A 519 -2.43 9.33 -3.94
CA ALA A 519 -1.57 10.50 -3.71
C ALA A 519 -1.41 10.81 -2.21
N ALA A 520 -2.49 10.80 -1.44
CA ALA A 520 -2.43 10.99 0.01
C ALA A 520 -1.70 9.84 0.72
N LEU A 521 -2.00 8.59 0.37
CA LEU A 521 -1.34 7.42 0.96
C LEU A 521 0.17 7.49 0.75
N PHE A 522 0.59 7.62 -0.51
CA PHE A 522 1.99 7.61 -0.90
C PHE A 522 2.75 8.84 -0.45
N GLY A 523 2.14 10.03 -0.48
CA GLY A 523 2.72 11.24 0.10
C GLY A 523 2.98 11.06 1.60
N THR A 524 2.01 10.52 2.33
CA THR A 524 2.17 10.23 3.77
C THR A 524 3.24 9.18 4.03
N THR A 525 3.24 8.09 3.26
CA THR A 525 4.27 7.05 3.40
C THR A 525 5.66 7.58 3.11
N ALA A 526 5.84 8.42 2.09
CA ALA A 526 7.11 9.05 1.78
C ALA A 526 7.62 9.92 2.95
N VAL A 527 6.76 10.77 3.52
CA VAL A 527 7.13 11.59 4.69
C VAL A 527 7.45 10.74 5.91
N ILE A 528 6.67 9.69 6.20
CA ILE A 528 6.94 8.76 7.31
C ILE A 528 8.29 8.07 7.11
N ASN A 529 8.59 7.64 5.89
CA ASN A 529 9.86 7.00 5.55
C ASN A 529 11.04 7.95 5.77
N ILE A 530 10.91 9.23 5.38
CA ILE A 530 11.89 10.27 5.69
C ILE A 530 12.06 10.46 7.20
N ILE A 531 10.96 10.55 7.96
CA ILE A 531 10.99 10.67 9.43
C ILE A 531 11.77 9.49 10.04
N ILE A 532 11.47 8.26 9.62
CA ILE A 532 12.16 7.06 10.12
C ILE A 532 13.66 7.15 9.81
N SER A 533 14.03 7.43 8.57
CA SER A 533 15.44 7.51 8.16
C SER A 533 16.19 8.66 8.83
N ALA A 534 15.61 9.86 8.92
CA ALA A 534 16.23 11.03 9.53
C ALA A 534 16.50 10.84 11.03
N MET A 535 15.64 10.10 11.74
CA MET A 535 15.83 9.79 13.16
C MET A 535 16.75 8.59 13.38
N MET A 536 16.63 7.54 12.57
CA MET A 536 17.36 6.28 12.80
C MET A 536 18.82 6.31 12.33
N PHE A 537 19.14 7.13 11.31
CA PHE A 537 20.51 7.30 10.85
C PHE A 537 21.28 8.42 11.55
N LEU A 538 20.61 9.23 12.37
CA LEU A 538 21.27 10.21 13.22
C LEU A 538 22.08 9.45 14.27
N ASP A 539 23.38 9.73 14.42
CA ASP A 539 24.26 9.01 15.35
C ASP A 539 23.92 9.26 16.81
#